data_AF-A0A3D0P488-F1
#
_entry.id   AF-A0A3D0P488-F1
#
_cell.length_a   1.000
_cell.length_b   1.000
_cell.length_c   1.000
_cell.angle_alpha   90.00
_cell.angle_beta   90.00
_cell.angle_gamma   90.00
#
_symmetry.space_group_name_H-M   'P 1'
#
loop_
_entity.id
_entity.type
_entity.pdbx_description
1 polymer ?
#
loop_
_entity_poly.entity_id
_entity_poly.type
_entity_poly.pdbx_seq_one_letter_code
_entity_poly.pdbx_strand_id
1 'polypeptide(L)' 'MSEAAQQRLVSLDVFRGMTIAGMVLVNNPGTWSAIYGPLKHAEWHG' A
#
# COMPACT_ATOMS: atom_id res chain seq x y z
N MET A 1 -24.01 -11.65 27.72
CA MET A 1 -22.69 -11.08 27.34
C MET A 1 -22.98 -9.93 26.40
N SER A 2 -22.72 -8.69 26.83
CA SER A 2 -22.98 -7.51 26.00
C SER A 2 -22.05 -7.53 24.78
N GLU A 3 -22.65 -7.61 23.60
CA GLU A 3 -21.99 -7.49 22.31
C GLU A 3 -21.51 -6.04 22.18
N ALA A 4 -20.22 -5.81 22.39
CA ALA A 4 -19.64 -4.48 22.24
C ALA A 4 -19.77 -4.07 20.76
N ALA A 5 -20.59 -3.06 20.48
CA ALA A 5 -20.73 -2.53 19.14
C ALA A 5 -19.35 -2.10 18.62
N GLN A 6 -18.81 -2.84 17.65
CA GLN A 6 -17.51 -2.53 17.05
C GLN A 6 -17.56 -1.14 16.41
N GLN A 7 -16.94 -0.17 17.08
CA GLN A 7 -16.78 1.16 16.52
C GLN A 7 -15.88 1.07 15.29
N ARG A 8 -16.40 1.51 14.15
CA ARG A 8 -15.62 1.64 12.91
C ARG A 8 -14.57 2.73 13.09
N LEU A 9 -13.32 2.37 12.89
CA LEU A 9 -12.19 3.29 12.96
C LEU A 9 -11.88 3.81 11.55
N VAL A 10 -12.31 5.03 11.26
CA VAL A 10 -12.08 5.68 9.95
C VAL A 10 -10.58 5.82 9.65
N SER A 11 -9.76 6.10 10.68
CA SER A 11 -8.29 6.16 10.55
C SER A 11 -7.70 4.85 10.05
N LEU A 12 -8.24 3.72 10.50
CA LEU A 12 -7.78 2.39 10.11
C LEU A 12 -8.20 2.05 8.68
N ASP A 13 -9.37 2.50 8.26
CA ASP A 13 -9.84 2.34 6.88
C ASP A 13 -8.97 3.17 5.91
N VAL A 14 -8.62 4.40 6.28
CA VAL A 14 -7.69 5.25 5.50
C VAL A 14 -6.29 4.61 5.43
N PHE A 15 -5.77 4.11 6.56
CA PHE A 15 -4.46 3.46 6.58
C PHE A 15 -4.39 2.20 5.68
N ARG A 16 -5.45 1.39 5.70
CA ARG A 16 -5.58 0.23 4.80
C ARG A 16 -5.59 0.66 3.33
N GLY A 17 -6.38 1.69 2.99
CA GLY A 17 -6.42 2.25 1.64
C GLY A 17 -5.05 2.72 1.15
N MET A 18 -4.31 3.46 2.00
CA MET A 18 -2.96 3.92 1.67
C MET A 18 -1.98 2.77 1.44
N THR A 19 -2.09 1.70 2.23
CA THR A 19 -1.24 0.51 2.08
C THR A 19 -1.47 -0.15 0.73
N ILE A 20 -2.72 -0.34 0.32
CA ILE A 20 -3.07 -0.93 -0.98
C ILE A 20 -2.60 -0.02 -2.12
N ALA A 21 -2.81 1.29 -2.02
CA ALA A 21 -2.35 2.25 -3.02
C ALA A 21 -0.82 2.18 -3.21
N GLY A 22 -0.06 2.06 -2.10
CA GLY A 22 1.39 1.88 -2.13
C GLY A 22 1.82 0.59 -2.84
N MET A 23 1.13 -0.52 -2.57
CA MET A 23 1.39 -1.79 -3.27
C MET A 23 1.17 -1.66 -4.79
N VAL A 24 0.07 -1.02 -5.21
CA VAL A 24 -0.21 -0.79 -6.64
C VAL A 24 0.86 0.08 -7.28
N LEU A 25 1.29 1.14 -6.60
CA LEU A 25 2.33 2.05 -7.09
C LEU A 25 3.66 1.35 -7.34
N VAL A 26 4.07 0.44 -6.44
CA VAL A 26 5.33 -0.30 -6.58
C VAL A 26 5.24 -1.40 -7.64
N ASN A 27 4.12 -2.13 -7.70
CA ASN A 27 3.98 -3.29 -8.59
C ASN A 27 3.62 -2.89 -10.03
N ASN A 28 2.90 -1.80 -10.23
CA ASN A 28 2.45 -1.39 -11.55
C ASN A 28 2.62 0.13 -11.75
N PRO A 29 3.86 0.61 -11.94
CA PRO A 29 4.14 2.05 -12.05
C PRO A 29 3.61 2.70 -13.34
N GLY A 30 2.90 1.96 -14.21
CA GLY A 30 2.35 2.41 -15.49
C GLY A 30 3.40 2.57 -16.58
N THR A 31 4.55 3.18 -16.28
CA THR A 31 5.70 3.24 -17.18
C THR A 31 6.99 3.06 -16.40
N TRP A 32 7.77 2.04 -16.74
CA TRP A 32 9.01 1.68 -16.04
C TRP A 32 10.11 2.75 -16.14
N SER A 33 9.95 3.75 -17.01
CA SER A 33 10.84 4.92 -17.13
C SER A 33 10.57 6.03 -16.12
N ALA A 34 9.42 6.01 -15.43
CA ALA A 34 9.00 7.03 -14.46
C ALA A 34 8.93 6.49 -13.02
N ILE A 35 9.64 5.39 -12.74
CA ILE A 35 9.70 4.81 -11.40
C ILE A 35 10.47 5.76 -10.48
N TYR A 36 9.84 6.16 -9.37
CA TYR A 36 10.51 6.92 -8.32
C TYR A 36 11.70 6.12 -7.78
N GLY A 37 12.87 6.75 -7.67
CA GLY A 37 14.11 6.10 -7.24
C GLY A 37 13.98 5.17 -6.02
N PRO A 38 13.27 5.57 -4.94
CA PRO A 38 13.03 4.70 -3.78
C PRO A 38 12.19 3.44 -4.03
N LEU A 39 11.42 3.39 -5.12
CA LEU A 39 10.55 2.28 -5.50
C LEU A 39 11.17 1.38 -6.58
N LYS A 40 12.42 1.68 -6.99
CA LYS A 40 13.11 0.89 -8.00
C LYS A 40 13.48 -0.46 -7.40
N HIS A 41 13.06 -1.52 -8.08
CA HIS A 41 13.46 -2.87 -7.71
C HIS A 41 14.99 -2.98 -7.85
N ALA A 42 15.64 -3.55 -6.84
CA ALA A 42 17.08 -3.82 -6.89
C ALA A 42 17.38 -4.84 -8.00
N GLU A 43 18.57 -4.74 -8.60
CA GLU A 43 19.04 -5.78 -9.51
C GLU A 43 19.22 -7.10 -8.77
N TRP A 44 18.82 -8.19 -9.41
CA TRP A 44 19.02 -9.53 -8.89
C TRP A 44 20.48 -9.94 -9.08
N HIS A 45 21.19 -10.21 -7.98
CA HIS A 45 22.51 -10.83 -8.00
C HIS A 45 22.35 -12.33 -7.74
N GLY A 46 22.14 -13.09 -8.81
CA GLY A 46 22.04 -14.56 -8.78
C GLY A 46 23.38 -15.25 -8.71
#